data_AF-A0A520MW79-F1
#
_entry.id   AF-A0A520MW79-F1
#
_cell.length_a   1.000
_cell.length_b   1.000
_cell.length_c   1.000
_cell.angle_alpha   90.00
_cell.angle_beta   90.00
_cell.angle_gamma   90.00
#
_symmetry.space_group_name_H-M   'P 1'
#
loop_
_entity.id
_entity.type
_entity.pdbx_description
1 polymer ?
#
loop_
_entity_poly.entity_id
_entity_poly.type
_entity_poly.pdbx_seq_one_letter_code
_entity_poly.pdbx_strand_id
1 'polypeptide(L)'
;MTILEIIQLLSVFFGTLIAAPLVVSKKAKKRLIGLTAVIAGSIFAIIVQLYLGLYYFVFANAFWLLNACNGIKKIVRTQRKNTTGF
;
A
#
# COMPACT_ATOMS: atom_id res chain seq x y z
N MET A 1 13.57 -18.41 -12.11
CA MET A 1 12.58 -17.74 -11.24
C MET A 1 12.63 -18.39 -9.87
N THR A 2 13.38 -17.78 -8.96
CA THR A 2 13.42 -18.14 -7.55
C THR A 2 12.16 -17.66 -6.84
N ILE A 3 11.84 -18.24 -5.69
CA ILE A 3 10.68 -17.83 -4.88
C ILE A 3 10.70 -16.33 -4.53
N LEU A 4 11.90 -15.75 -4.35
CA LEU A 4 12.09 -14.33 -4.05
C LEU A 4 11.70 -13.44 -5.22
N GLU A 5 12.05 -13.82 -6.46
CA GLU A 5 11.65 -13.08 -7.66
C GLU A 5 10.13 -13.08 -7.84
N ILE A 6 9.46 -14.19 -7.51
CA ILE A 6 7.99 -14.28 -7.54
C ILE A 6 7.37 -13.33 -6.52
N ILE A 7 7.88 -13.29 -5.28
CA ILE A 7 7.40 -12.37 -4.24
C ILE A 7 7.67 -10.91 -4.63
N GLN A 8 8.82 -10.62 -5.25
CA GLN A 8 9.16 -9.29 -5.72
C GLN A 8 8.23 -8.84 -6.87
N LEU A 9 7.87 -9.75 -7.77
CA LEU A 9 6.93 -9.47 -8.86
C LEU A 9 5.51 -9.23 -8.33
N LEU A 10 5.07 -10.03 -7.34
CA LEU A 10 3.83 -9.80 -6.59
C LEU A 10 3.84 -8.44 -5.88
N SER A 11 4.97 -8.08 -5.25
CA SER A 11 5.14 -6.78 -4.59
C SER A 11 4.93 -5.62 -5.57
N VAL A 12 5.53 -5.67 -6.76
CA VAL A 12 5.37 -4.64 -7.79
C VAL A 12 3.93 -4.61 -8.33
N PHE A 13 3.34 -5.79 -8.54
CA PHE A 13 1.97 -5.90 -9.04
C PHE A 13 0.95 -5.26 -8.08
N PHE A 14 0.99 -5.62 -6.79
CA PHE A 14 0.08 -5.05 -5.79
C PHE A 14 0.46 -3.62 -5.41
N GLY A 15 1.75 -3.37 -5.16
CA GLY A 15 2.27 -2.10 -4.64
C GLY A 15 2.31 -0.97 -5.66
N THR A 16 2.34 -1.28 -6.97
CA THR A 16 2.44 -0.27 -8.03
C THR A 16 1.33 -0.43 -9.06
N LEU A 17 1.23 -1.58 -9.74
CA LEU A 17 0.35 -1.73 -10.90
C LEU A 17 -1.14 -1.59 -10.52
N ILE A 18 -1.55 -2.23 -9.43
CA ILE A 18 -2.92 -2.13 -8.91
C ILE A 18 -3.05 -0.86 -8.07
N ALA A 19 -2.13 -0.62 -7.14
CA ALA A 19 -2.21 0.51 -6.22
C ALA A 19 -2.30 1.87 -6.93
N ALA A 20 -1.42 2.16 -7.89
CA ALA A 20 -1.32 3.49 -8.50
C ALA A 20 -2.65 3.99 -9.14
N PRO A 21 -3.29 3.25 -10.07
CA PRO A 21 -4.55 3.71 -10.67
C PRO A 21 -5.71 3.76 -9.65
N LEU A 22 -5.70 2.89 -8.64
CA LEU A 22 -6.74 2.87 -7.61
C LEU A 22 -6.60 4.03 -6.60
N VAL A 23 -5.38 4.39 -6.21
CA VAL A 23 -5.11 5.51 -5.29
C VAL A 23 -5.47 6.86 -5.92
N VAL A 24 -5.26 7.03 -7.22
CA VAL A 24 -5.59 8.26 -7.97
C VAL A 24 -7.09 8.37 -8.26
N SER A 25 -7.87 7.34 -7.99
CA SER A 25 -9.32 7.35 -8.25
C SER A 25 -10.06 8.39 -7.40
N LYS A 26 -10.98 9.14 -8.02
CA LYS A 26 -11.86 10.11 -7.34
C LYS A 26 -12.82 9.46 -6.32
N LYS A 27 -13.08 8.15 -6.44
CA LYS A 27 -14.00 7.43 -5.54
C LYS A 27 -13.26 6.99 -4.27
N ALA A 28 -13.73 7.43 -3.10
CA ALA A 28 -13.14 7.09 -1.81
C ALA A 28 -12.98 5.57 -1.56
N LYS A 29 -13.98 4.75 -1.96
CA LYS A 29 -13.88 3.28 -1.88
C LYS A 29 -12.72 2.73 -2.73
N LYS A 30 -12.56 3.21 -3.96
CA LYS A 30 -11.48 2.76 -4.86
C LYS A 30 -10.11 3.18 -4.33
N ARG A 31 -10.00 4.41 -3.81
CA ARG A 31 -8.78 4.90 -3.16
C ARG A 31 -8.43 4.07 -1.92
N LEU A 32 -9.41 3.65 -1.12
CA LEU A 32 -9.18 2.79 0.04
C LEU A 32 -8.61 1.43 -0.39
N ILE A 33 -9.19 0.79 -1.41
CA ILE A 33 -8.66 -0.46 -1.99
C ILE A 33 -7.23 -0.27 -2.51
N GLY A 34 -6.95 0.86 -3.18
CA GLY A 34 -5.61 1.20 -3.64
C GLY A 34 -4.60 1.30 -2.51
N LEU A 35 -4.96 1.96 -1.39
CA LEU A 35 -4.10 2.04 -0.22
C LEU A 35 -3.90 0.68 0.47
N THR A 36 -4.90 -0.20 0.46
CA THR A 36 -4.73 -1.58 0.95
C THR A 36 -3.78 -2.37 0.06
N ALA A 37 -3.83 -2.17 -1.27
CA ALA A 37 -2.91 -2.78 -2.22
C ALA A 37 -1.47 -2.29 -2.01
N VAL A 38 -1.28 -0.99 -1.71
CA VAL A 38 0.02 -0.43 -1.30
C VAL A 38 0.56 -1.16 -0.06
N ILE A 39 -0.26 -1.37 0.96
CA ILE A 39 0.15 -2.07 2.19
C ILE A 39 0.60 -3.49 1.87
N ALA A 40 -0.19 -4.24 1.12
CA ALA A 40 0.15 -5.61 0.72
C ALA A 40 1.46 -5.65 -0.08
N GLY A 41 1.62 -4.78 -1.08
CA GLY A 41 2.84 -4.69 -1.89
C GLY A 41 4.07 -4.30 -1.07
N SER A 42 3.93 -3.37 -0.12
CA SER A 42 5.01 -2.91 0.75
C SER A 42 5.47 -4.00 1.72
N ILE A 43 4.56 -4.83 2.25
CA ILE A 43 4.93 -5.97 3.11
C ILE A 43 5.76 -6.99 2.33
N PHE A 44 5.33 -7.36 1.12
CA PHE A 44 6.09 -8.26 0.27
C PHE A 44 7.47 -7.67 -0.10
N ALA A 45 7.53 -6.37 -0.37
CA ALA A 45 8.78 -5.66 -0.67
C ALA A 45 9.77 -5.74 0.51
N ILE A 46 9.28 -5.45 1.73
CA ILE A 46 10.09 -5.46 2.95
C ILE A 46 10.68 -6.83 3.22
N ILE A 47 9.91 -7.91 3.06
CA ILE A 47 10.39 -9.28 3.29
C ILE A 47 11.56 -9.60 2.35
N VAL A 48 11.41 -9.30 1.05
CA VAL A 48 12.45 -9.56 0.05
C VAL A 48 13.67 -8.66 0.27
N GLN A 49 13.47 -7.40 0.60
CA GLN A 49 14.55 -6.44 0.82
C GLN A 49 15.34 -6.72 2.09
N LEU A 50 14.69 -7.19 3.17
CA LEU A 50 15.38 -7.67 4.37
C LEU A 50 16.27 -8.87 4.04
N TYR A 51 15.78 -9.82 3.24
CA TYR A 51 16.55 -10.99 2.82
C TYR A 51 17.78 -10.59 1.98
N LEU A 52 17.67 -9.56 1.15
CA LEU A 52 18.75 -9.04 0.31
C LEU A 52 19.67 -8.04 1.04
N GLY A 53 19.42 -7.72 2.31
CA GLY A 53 20.21 -6.73 3.07
C GLY A 53 20.01 -5.27 2.61
N LEU A 54 18.92 -4.99 1.89
CA LEU A 54 18.63 -3.70 1.27
C LEU A 54 17.87 -2.75 2.22
N TYR A 55 18.50 -2.38 3.33
CA TYR A 55 17.84 -1.64 4.42
C TYR A 55 17.25 -0.29 4.01
N TYR A 56 17.89 0.46 3.10
CA TYR A 56 17.34 1.73 2.60
C TYR A 56 15.95 1.54 1.95
N PHE A 57 15.78 0.47 1.19
CA PHE A 57 14.50 0.14 0.56
C PHE A 57 13.47 -0.35 1.58
N VAL A 58 13.90 -1.04 2.63
CA VAL A 58 13.03 -1.44 3.74
C VAL A 58 12.42 -0.20 4.41
N PHE A 59 13.22 0.82 4.71
CA PHE A 59 12.71 2.07 5.28
C PHE A 59 11.78 2.82 4.32
N ALA A 60 12.08 2.84 3.02
CA ALA A 60 11.21 3.44 2.01
C ALA A 60 9.84 2.74 1.95
N ASN A 61 9.81 1.41 1.98
CA ASN A 61 8.57 0.65 1.98
C ASN A 61 7.82 0.75 3.32
N ALA A 62 8.52 0.88 4.44
CA ALA A 62 7.91 1.17 5.74
C ALA A 62 7.24 2.55 5.76
N PHE A 63 7.86 3.56 5.16
CA PHE A 63 7.25 4.88 5.00
C PHE A 63 5.96 4.82 4.17
N TRP A 64 5.98 4.10 3.05
CA TRP A 64 4.80 3.89 2.21
C TRP A 64 3.68 3.15 2.95
N LEU A 65 4.03 2.15 3.77
CA LEU A 65 3.08 1.42 4.63
C LEU A 65 2.40 2.35 5.64
N LEU A 66 3.18 3.19 6.34
CA LEU A 66 2.66 4.18 7.29
C LEU A 66 1.77 5.22 6.60
N ASN A 67 2.18 5.72 5.44
CA ASN A 67 1.41 6.67 4.66
C ASN A 67 0.07 6.08 4.19
N ALA A 68 0.08 4.81 3.76
CA ALA A 68 -1.13 4.12 3.37
C ALA A 68 -2.11 3.95 4.56
N CYS A 69 -1.60 3.53 5.72
CA CYS A 69 -2.39 3.45 6.96
C CYS A 69 -2.99 4.79 7.36
N ASN A 70 -2.21 5.87 7.31
CA ASN A 70 -2.69 7.23 7.60
C ASN A 70 -3.73 7.71 6.58
N GLY A 71 -3.52 7.38 5.30
CA GLY A 71 -4.47 7.64 4.22
C GLY A 71 -5.82 6.95 4.46
N ILE A 72 -5.80 5.67 4.85
CA ILE A 72 -7.01 4.91 5.19
C ILE A 72 -7.71 5.53 6.40
N LYS A 73 -6.98 5.81 7.49
CA LYS A 73 -7.54 6.48 8.69
C LYS A 73 -8.22 7.80 8.34
N LYS A 74 -7.61 8.62 7.48
CA LYS A 74 -8.17 9.90 7.03
C LYS A 74 -9.48 9.70 6.24
N ILE A 75 -9.50 8.76 5.29
CA ILE A 75 -10.69 8.46 4.48
C ILE A 75 -11.83 7.94 5.36
N VAL A 76 -11.55 6.99 6.26
CA VAL A 76 -12.55 6.42 7.17
C VAL A 76 -13.12 7.50 8.09
N ARG A 77 -12.28 8.40 8.62
CA ARG A 77 -12.73 9.52 9.47
C ARG A 77 -13.61 10.51 8.71
N THR A 78 -13.28 10.83 7.45
CA THR A 78 -14.10 11.70 6.60
C THR A 78 -15.45 11.06 6.28
N GLN A 79 -15.47 9.76 5.95
CA GLN A 79 -16.71 9.02 5.70
C GLN A 79 -17.61 9.00 6.94
N ARG A 80 -17.05 8.70 8.12
CA ARG A 80 -17.80 8.69 9.39
C ARG A 80 -18.43 10.04 9.73
N LYS A 81 -17.70 11.16 9.51
CA LYS A 81 -18.23 12.52 9.73
C LYS A 81 -19.38 12.87 8.79
N ASN A 82 -19.35 12.41 7.53
CA ASN A 82 -20.46 12.62 6.60
C ASN A 82 -21.71 11.80 6.96
N THR A 83 -21.57 10.68 7.66
CA THR A 83 -22.70 9.84 8.08
C THR A 83 -23.38 10.33 9.36
N THR A 84 -22.66 11.00 10.27
CA THR A 84 -23.23 11.52 11.53
C THR A 84 -23.62 12.99 11.49
N GLY A 85 -23.53 13.63 10.33
CA GLY A 85 -24.03 14.99 10.09
C GLY A 85 -25.42 14.94 9.47
N PHE A 86 -26.42 14.53 10.25
CA PHE A 86 -27.85 14.77 10.04
C PHE A 86 -28.44 15.19 11.38
#